data_AF-A0A1Q2L4P7-F1
#
_entry.id   AF-A0A1Q2L4P7-F1
#
_cell.length_a   1.000
_cell.length_b   1.000
_cell.length_c   1.000
_cell.angle_alpha   90.00
_cell.angle_beta   90.00
_cell.angle_gamma   90.00
#
_symmetry.space_group_name_H-M   'P 1'
#
loop_
_entity.id
_entity.type
_entity.pdbx_description
1 polymer ?
#
loop_
_entity_poly.entity_id
_entity_poly.type
_entity_poly.pdbx_seq_one_letter_code
_entity_poly.pdbx_strand_id
1 'polypeptide(L)' 'MTTATVDRIRLTKDLEDSLVYFAHRQSKSLSREEAADISRRVMANVDINNSAFAHKGPSWIAREIINNRK' A
#
# COMPACT_ATOMS: atom_id res chain seq x y z
N MET A 1 -17.38 14.25 -6.35
CA MET A 1 -16.16 13.61 -5.84
C MET A 1 -15.71 14.38 -4.61
N THR A 2 -15.68 13.74 -3.44
CA THR A 2 -15.12 14.32 -2.21
C THR A 2 -13.59 14.18 -2.23
N THR A 3 -12.87 15.15 -1.67
CA THR A 3 -11.40 15.17 -1.57
C THR A 3 -10.84 13.85 -1.01
N ALA A 4 -11.48 13.31 0.03
CA ALA A 4 -11.13 12.02 0.64
C ALA A 4 -11.15 10.81 -0.32
N THR A 5 -12.00 10.85 -1.36
CA THR A 5 -12.09 9.75 -2.35
C THR A 5 -10.91 9.81 -3.32
N VAL A 6 -10.50 11.02 -3.73
CA VAL A 6 -9.33 11.23 -4.59
C VAL A 6 -8.05 10.84 -3.84
N ASP A 7 -7.95 11.22 -2.56
CA ASP A 7 -6.83 10.86 -1.71
C ASP A 7 -6.70 9.34 -1.54
N ARG A 8 -7.82 8.64 -1.34
CA ARG A 8 -7.79 7.18 -1.20
C ARG A 8 -7.32 6.48 -2.47
N ILE A 9 -7.74 6.93 -3.66
CA ILE A 9 -7.27 6.37 -4.93
C ILE A 9 -5.76 6.58 -5.09
N ARG A 10 -5.27 7.79 -4.80
CA ARG A 10 -3.84 8.10 -4.87
C ARG A 10 -3.03 7.25 -3.89
N LEU A 11 -3.45 7.18 -2.64
CA LEU A 11 -2.79 6.40 -1.59
C LEU A 11 -2.79 4.89 -1.90
N THR A 12 -3.85 4.38 -2.54
CA THR A 12 -3.91 2.99 -3.00
C THR A 12 -2.88 2.72 -4.09
N LYS A 13 -2.70 3.67 -5.02
CA LYS A 13 -1.68 3.56 -6.05
C LYS A 13 -0.26 3.65 -5.49
N ASP A 14 -0.04 4.58 -4.57
CA ASP A 14 1.24 4.73 -3.86
C ASP A 14 1.61 3.46 -3.09
N LEU A 15 0.61 2.78 -2.49
CA LEU A 15 0.79 1.49 -1.83
C LEU A 15 1.17 0.39 -2.83
N GLU A 16 0.47 0.28 -3.95
CA GLU A 16 0.78 -0.68 -5.03
C GLU A 16 2.22 -0.53 -5.52
N ASP A 17 2.62 0.70 -5.86
CA ASP A 17 3.96 0.97 -6.39
C ASP A 17 5.03 0.71 -5.32
N SER A 18 4.76 1.05 -4.05
CA SER A 18 5.65 0.72 -2.92
C SER A 18 5.80 -0.80 -2.73
N LEU A 19 4.72 -1.57 -2.86
CA LEU A 19 4.75 -3.03 -2.72
C LEU A 19 5.65 -3.66 -3.79
N VAL A 20 5.48 -3.26 -5.05
CA VAL A 20 6.32 -3.72 -6.16
C VAL A 20 7.78 -3.34 -5.94
N TYR A 21 8.04 -2.09 -5.53
CA TYR A 21 9.40 -1.61 -5.23
C TYR A 21 10.09 -2.45 -4.15
N PHE A 22 9.43 -2.67 -2.99
CA PHE A 22 10.01 -3.43 -1.90
C PHE A 22 10.15 -4.92 -2.23
N ALA A 23 9.18 -5.50 -2.95
CA ALA A 23 9.28 -6.89 -3.39
C ALA A 23 10.49 -7.11 -4.29
N HIS A 24 10.68 -6.25 -5.29
CA HIS A 24 11.85 -6.31 -6.18
C HIS A 24 13.16 -6.12 -5.41
N ARG A 25 13.20 -5.17 -4.47
CA ARG A 25 14.39 -4.91 -3.64
C ARG A 25 14.76 -6.08 -2.74
N GLN A 26 13.78 -6.87 -2.28
CA GLN A 26 14.00 -8.05 -1.44
C GLN A 26 14.03 -9.37 -2.23
N SER A 27 14.06 -9.29 -3.58
CA SER A 27 14.00 -10.47 -4.46
C SER A 27 12.80 -11.39 -4.18
N LYS A 28 11.67 -10.81 -3.76
CA LYS A 28 10.42 -11.53 -3.50
C LYS A 28 9.55 -11.53 -4.76
N SER A 29 8.93 -12.67 -5.03
CA SER A 29 7.94 -12.78 -6.11
C SER A 29 6.66 -12.06 -5.69
N LEU A 30 6.33 -10.97 -6.38
CA LEU A 30 5.06 -10.26 -6.29
C LEU A 30 4.74 -9.69 -7.68
N SER A 31 3.62 -10.13 -8.26
CA SER A 31 3.15 -9.58 -9.52
C SER A 31 2.45 -8.23 -9.30
N ARG A 32 2.35 -7.43 -10.35
CA ARG A 32 1.65 -6.14 -10.26
C ARG A 32 0.15 -6.29 -9.99
N GLU A 33 -0.47 -7.33 -10.56
CA GLU A 33 -1.88 -7.65 -10.31
C GLU A 33 -2.11 -8.02 -8.84
N GLU A 34 -1.21 -8.82 -8.26
CA GLU A 34 -1.28 -9.19 -6.85
C GLU A 34 -1.04 -7.96 -5.95
N ALA A 35 -0.08 -7.10 -6.30
CA ALA A 35 0.15 -5.85 -5.59
C ALA A 35 -1.10 -4.94 -5.61
N ALA A 36 -1.81 -4.89 -6.74
CA ALA A 36 -3.05 -4.12 -6.89
C ALA A 36 -4.23 -4.72 -6.11
N ASP A 37 -4.28 -6.05 -5.93
CA ASP A 37 -5.28 -6.69 -5.07
C ASP A 37 -5.00 -6.42 -3.59
N ILE A 38 -3.74 -6.60 -3.17
CA ILE A 38 -3.28 -6.31 -1.81
C ILE A 38 -3.56 -4.85 -1.47
N SER A 39 -3.17 -3.91 -2.33
CA SER A 39 -3.34 -2.48 -2.06
C SER A 39 -4.81 -2.09 -1.89
N ARG A 40 -5.71 -2.59 -2.75
CA ARG A 40 -7.17 -2.38 -2.62
C ARG A 40 -7.72 -2.95 -1.32
N ARG A 41 -7.35 -4.18 -0.96
CA ARG A 41 -7.84 -4.84 0.26
C ARG A 41 -7.35 -4.14 1.53
N VAL A 42 -6.09 -3.72 1.56
CA VAL A 42 -5.51 -2.98 2.68
C VAL A 42 -6.18 -1.62 2.82
N MET A 43 -6.26 -0.83 1.74
CA MET A 43 -6.85 0.51 1.78
C MET A 43 -8.36 0.51 2.04
N ALA A 44 -9.06 -0.59 1.78
CA ALA A 44 -10.45 -0.77 2.20
C ALA A 44 -10.61 -0.83 3.73
N ASN A 45 -9.61 -1.38 4.43
CA ASN A 45 -9.63 -1.57 5.89
C ASN A 45 -8.82 -0.51 6.65
N VAL A 46 -7.96 0.24 5.98
CA VAL A 46 -7.19 1.33 6.60
C VAL A 46 -8.08 2.56 6.81
N ASP A 47 -8.10 3.06 8.04
CA ASP A 47 -8.53 4.42 8.32
C ASP A 47 -7.43 5.39 7.93
N ILE A 48 -7.63 6.11 6.82
CA ILE A 48 -6.67 7.06 6.28
C ILE A 48 -6.49 8.29 7.17
N ASN A 49 -7.43 8.56 8.08
CA ASN A 49 -7.34 9.64 9.05
C ASN A 49 -6.62 9.23 10.34
N ASN A 50 -6.24 7.95 10.46
CA ASN A 50 -5.46 7.48 11.60
C ASN A 50 -4.10 8.18 11.62
N SER A 51 -3.71 8.71 12.79
CA SER A 51 -2.46 9.47 12.95
C SER A 51 -1.21 8.67 12.58
N ALA A 52 -1.18 7.36 12.83
CA ALA A 52 -0.06 6.51 12.46
C ALA A 52 0.09 6.39 10.94
N PHE A 53 -1.03 6.22 10.23
CA PHE A 53 -1.02 6.17 8.77
C PHE A 53 -0.73 7.53 8.15
N ALA A 54 -1.31 8.61 8.68
CA ALA A 54 -1.06 9.97 8.22
C ALA A 54 0.43 10.36 8.34
N HIS A 55 1.12 9.89 9.39
CA HIS A 55 2.53 10.19 9.61
C HIS A 55 3.50 9.29 8.83
N LYS A 56 3.19 7.99 8.69
CA LYS A 56 4.10 7.00 8.09
C LYS A 56 3.81 6.70 6.61
N GLY A 57 2.56 6.87 6.20
CA GLY A 57 2.08 6.71 4.84
C GLY A 57 2.06 5.26 4.30
N PRO A 58 1.73 5.11 3.00
CA PRO A 58 1.60 3.82 2.32
C PRO A 58 2.89 2.99 2.30
N SER A 59 4.04 3.62 2.20
CA SER A 59 5.34 2.93 2.09
C SER A 59 5.71 2.16 3.35
N TRP A 60 5.30 2.65 4.54
CA TRP A 60 5.48 1.90 5.78
C TRP A 60 4.69 0.59 5.77
N ILE A 61 3.41 0.65 5.39
CA ILE A 61 2.57 -0.55 5.27
C ILE A 61 3.15 -1.52 4.23
N ALA A 62 3.55 -1.01 3.06
CA ALA A 62 4.17 -1.83 2.02
C ALA A 62 5.38 -2.61 2.55
N ARG A 63 6.26 -1.94 3.29
CA ARG A 63 7.44 -2.56 3.89
C ARG A 63 7.08 -3.67 4.86
N GLU A 64 6.10 -3.46 5.74
CA GLU A 64 5.63 -4.48 6.68
C GLU A 64 5.03 -5.69 5.97
N ILE A 65 4.22 -5.48 4.92
CA ILE A 65 3.63 -6.55 4.12
C ILE A 65 4.72 -7.39 3.45
N ILE A 66 5.67 -6.73 2.76
CA ILE A 66 6.75 -7.43 2.07
C ILE A 66 7.67 -8.12 3.06
N ASN A 67 8.00 -7.53 4.20
CA ASN A 67 8.83 -8.18 5.22
C ASN A 67 8.21 -9.49 5.73
N ASN A 68 6.89 -9.51 5.94
CA ASN A 68 6.16 -10.69 6.42
C ASN A 68 5.86 -11.74 5.33
N ARG A 69 6.07 -11.41 4.06
CA ARG A 69 5.91 -12.32 2.93
C ARG A 69 7.05 -13.36 2.93
N LYS A 70 6.72 -14.65 2.98
CA LYS A 70 7.70 -15.75 2.94
C LYS A 70 8.23 -15.96 1.53
#